data_AF-A0A9P3E5G1-F1
#
_entry.id   AF-A0A9P3E5G1-F1
#
_cell.length_a   1.000
_cell.length_b   1.000
_cell.length_c   1.000
_cell.angle_alpha   90.00
_cell.angle_beta   90.00
_cell.angle_gamma   90.00
#
_symmetry.space_group_name_H-M   'P 1'
#
loop_
_entity.id
_entity.type
_entity.pdbx_description
1 polymer ?
#
loop_
_entity_poly.entity_id
_entity_poly.type
_entity_poly.pdbx_seq_one_letter_code
_entity_poly.pdbx_strand_id
1 'polypeptide(L)'
;MLRHDQLAIRLVEMRATLDVMNRVSEGKLGENTNRLQASRTVDWEQWRQWSSVETGMWCLRVTVSAGQRRIITMDPAIQRIEPWSKPIPCPLLSINSEWFTHDDGYARLLALTRTVRGPKHVLGIAGTIPPSFADVFLITPSVVGGQTGLVTSPYEVFLRTFEAVDVFLDTQTSEEEKRGGCDE
;
A
#
# COMPACT_ATOMS: atom_id res chain seq x y z
N MET A 1 15.41 -10.67 -15.76
CA MET A 1 15.97 -9.32 -16.00
C MET A 1 14.86 -8.27 -16.01
N LEU A 2 13.93 -8.27 -16.98
CA LEU A 2 12.90 -7.22 -17.11
C LEU A 2 12.07 -6.89 -15.84
N ARG A 3 11.70 -7.88 -15.02
CA ARG A 3 10.86 -7.63 -13.83
C ARG A 3 11.59 -6.87 -12.71
N HIS A 4 12.90 -7.10 -12.56
CA HIS A 4 13.70 -6.38 -11.57
C HIS A 4 13.91 -4.92 -12.00
N ASP A 5 14.17 -4.69 -13.29
CA ASP A 5 14.28 -3.35 -13.87
C ASP A 5 12.96 -2.58 -13.75
N GLN A 6 11.83 -3.25 -13.98
CA GLN A 6 10.50 -2.67 -13.75
C GLN A 6 10.30 -2.25 -12.29
N LEU A 7 10.73 -3.04 -11.31
CA LEU A 7 10.66 -2.65 -9.90
C LEU A 7 11.57 -1.45 -9.58
N ALA A 8 12.75 -1.40 -10.17
CA ALA A 8 13.65 -0.24 -10.02
C ALA A 8 13.01 1.03 -10.59
N ILE A 9 12.38 0.95 -11.76
CA ILE A 9 11.62 2.05 -12.35
C ILE A 9 10.48 2.46 -11.42
N ARG A 10 9.66 1.51 -10.93
CA ARG A 10 8.57 1.81 -9.99
C ARG A 10 9.09 2.50 -8.73
N LEU A 11 10.24 2.10 -8.20
CA LEU A 11 10.85 2.74 -7.03
C LEU A 11 11.28 4.18 -7.30
N VAL A 12 11.82 4.46 -8.49
CA VAL A 12 12.13 5.83 -8.90
C VAL A 12 10.86 6.66 -9.06
N GLU A 13 9.80 6.09 -9.65
CA GLU A 13 8.51 6.75 -9.81
C GLU A 13 7.90 7.16 -8.45
N MET A 14 7.79 6.24 -7.47
CA MET A 14 7.24 6.62 -6.16
C MET A 14 8.12 7.63 -5.41
N ARG A 15 9.46 7.53 -5.50
CA ARG A 15 10.35 8.55 -4.92
C ARG A 15 10.11 9.93 -5.54
N ALA A 16 9.93 9.99 -6.86
CA ALA A 16 9.60 11.23 -7.55
C ALA A 16 8.21 11.74 -7.14
N THR A 17 7.21 10.86 -7.01
CA THR A 17 5.89 11.22 -6.51
C THR A 17 5.95 11.82 -5.11
N LEU A 18 6.69 11.19 -4.19
CA LEU A 18 6.91 11.73 -2.83
C LEU A 18 7.58 13.10 -2.84
N ASP A 19 8.61 13.28 -3.65
CA ASP A 19 9.29 14.57 -3.78
C ASP A 19 8.30 15.66 -4.25
N VAL A 20 7.48 15.36 -5.26
CA VAL A 20 6.44 16.28 -5.72
C VAL A 20 5.42 16.56 -4.61
N MET A 21 4.91 15.54 -3.93
CA MET A 21 3.94 15.71 -2.85
C MET A 21 4.49 16.54 -1.68
N ASN A 22 5.76 16.33 -1.31
CA ASN A 22 6.42 17.15 -0.30
C ASN A 22 6.51 18.61 -0.76
N ARG A 23 6.89 18.85 -2.02
CA ARG A 23 6.91 20.20 -2.59
C ARG A 23 5.53 20.85 -2.65
N VAL A 24 4.47 20.09 -2.94
CA VAL A 24 3.08 20.57 -2.82
C VAL A 24 2.79 20.98 -1.38
N SER A 25 3.06 20.10 -0.41
CA SER A 25 2.76 20.32 1.01
C SER A 25 3.50 21.53 1.60
N GLU A 26 4.70 21.82 1.09
CA GLU A 26 5.55 22.95 1.47
C GLU A 26 5.21 24.24 0.71
N GLY A 27 4.26 24.22 -0.23
CA GLY A 27 3.94 25.37 -1.09
C GLY A 27 5.05 25.73 -2.09
N LYS A 28 5.94 24.78 -2.40
CA LYS A 28 7.09 24.92 -3.32
C LYS A 28 6.81 24.35 -4.71
N LEU A 29 5.55 24.08 -5.03
CA LEU A 29 5.14 23.74 -6.39
C LEU A 29 5.18 25.03 -7.22
N GLY A 30 6.30 25.27 -7.91
CA GLY A 30 6.48 26.50 -8.69
C GLY A 30 5.39 26.71 -9.75
N GLU A 31 5.23 27.95 -10.23
CA GLU A 31 4.13 28.40 -11.11
C GLU A 31 4.03 27.68 -12.48
N ASN A 32 4.95 26.77 -12.82
CA ASN A 32 5.12 26.22 -14.17
C ASN A 32 5.15 24.67 -14.24
N THR A 33 4.63 23.97 -13.22
CA THR A 33 4.65 22.49 -13.16
C THR A 33 3.44 21.81 -13.79
N ASN A 34 2.41 22.57 -14.14
CA ASN A 34 1.13 22.04 -14.63
C ASN A 34 1.16 21.71 -16.12
N ARG A 35 1.77 20.55 -16.45
CA ARG A 35 1.81 20.02 -17.83
C ARG A 35 0.52 19.36 -18.30
N LEU A 36 -0.38 19.04 -17.37
CA LEU A 36 -1.71 18.48 -17.68
C LEU A 36 -2.74 19.61 -17.74
N GLN A 37 -3.55 19.69 -18.80
CA GLN A 37 -4.61 20.69 -18.87
C GLN A 37 -5.63 20.56 -17.72
N ALA A 38 -5.86 19.34 -17.23
CA ALA A 38 -6.70 19.05 -16.06
C ALA A 38 -6.15 19.61 -14.73
N SER A 39 -4.84 19.89 -14.63
CA SER A 39 -4.23 20.43 -13.41
C SER A 39 -4.46 21.93 -13.21
N ARG A 40 -5.08 22.62 -14.19
CA ARG A 40 -5.39 24.07 -14.12
C ARG A 40 -6.63 24.39 -13.29
N THR A 41 -7.45 23.39 -13.00
CA THR A 41 -8.66 23.53 -12.17
C THR A 41 -8.47 23.01 -10.75
N VAL A 42 -7.32 22.40 -10.46
CA VAL A 42 -7.01 21.85 -9.14
C VAL A 42 -6.29 22.92 -8.34
N ASP A 43 -6.92 23.33 -7.23
CA ASP A 43 -6.31 24.20 -6.24
C ASP A 43 -5.35 23.39 -5.35
N TRP A 44 -4.06 23.46 -5.66
CA TRP A 44 -3.01 22.77 -4.90
C TRP A 44 -2.75 23.39 -3.52
N GLU A 45 -3.24 24.60 -3.26
CA GLU A 45 -3.05 25.27 -1.98
C GLU A 45 -3.78 24.55 -0.84
N GLN A 46 -4.88 23.86 -1.14
CA GLN A 46 -5.64 23.04 -0.18
C GLN A 46 -4.85 21.86 0.38
N TRP A 47 -3.74 21.51 -0.28
CA TRP A 47 -2.87 20.39 0.07
C TRP A 47 -1.63 20.86 0.85
N ARG A 48 -1.52 22.17 1.15
CA ARG A 48 -0.55 22.67 2.11
C ARG A 48 -0.86 22.07 3.48
N GLN A 49 0.19 21.70 4.22
CA GLN A 49 0.10 21.07 5.55
C GLN A 49 -0.43 19.62 5.57
N TRP A 50 -0.70 18.99 4.42
CA TRP A 50 -1.01 17.56 4.40
C TRP A 50 0.22 16.70 4.63
N SER A 51 0.13 15.79 5.59
CA SER A 51 1.07 14.69 5.76
C SER A 51 0.76 13.60 4.74
N SER A 52 1.74 13.21 3.94
CA SER A 52 1.57 12.12 2.97
C SER A 52 1.41 10.77 3.69
N VAL A 53 0.41 10.02 3.24
CA VAL A 53 0.21 8.59 3.50
C VAL A 53 0.25 7.91 2.14
N GLU A 54 1.29 7.12 1.87
CA GLU A 54 1.35 6.31 0.65
C GLU A 54 0.45 5.07 0.83
N THR A 55 -0.44 4.75 -0.10
CA THR A 55 -1.10 3.43 -0.16
C THR A 55 -1.08 2.95 -1.60
N GLY A 56 -0.53 1.75 -1.84
CA GLY A 56 -0.35 1.22 -3.20
C GLY A 56 -0.60 -0.28 -3.27
N MET A 57 -1.46 -0.67 -4.23
CA MET A 57 -1.93 -2.05 -4.45
C MET A 57 -0.84 -3.02 -4.96
N TRP A 58 0.36 -2.55 -5.31
CA TRP A 58 1.39 -3.41 -5.93
C TRP A 58 2.74 -3.24 -5.23
N CYS A 59 2.92 -3.93 -4.09
CA CYS A 59 4.21 -4.01 -3.40
C CYS A 59 4.86 -2.64 -3.16
N LEU A 60 4.18 -1.74 -2.44
CA LEU A 60 4.70 -0.42 -2.16
C LEU A 60 4.74 -0.10 -0.67
N ARG A 61 5.83 0.58 -0.27
CA ARG A 61 5.99 1.18 1.05
C ARG A 61 4.90 2.22 1.27
N VAL A 62 4.40 2.23 2.48
CA VAL A 62 3.50 3.23 3.05
C VAL A 62 4.32 4.12 3.95
N THR A 63 4.89 5.21 3.46
CA THR A 63 5.50 6.20 4.36
C THR A 63 4.38 7.07 4.94
N VAL A 64 4.18 7.00 6.26
CA VAL A 64 3.33 7.93 7.00
C VAL A 64 4.25 9.01 7.57
N SER A 65 3.79 10.26 7.51
CA SER A 65 4.36 11.49 8.07
C SER A 65 5.58 11.37 9.00
N ALA A 66 6.54 12.30 8.85
CA ALA A 66 7.62 12.54 9.80
C ALA A 66 8.60 11.36 10.03
N GLY A 67 8.93 10.61 8.98
CA GLY A 67 10.06 9.66 8.98
C GLY A 67 9.68 8.19 9.19
N GLN A 68 8.39 7.87 9.28
CA GLN A 68 7.94 6.52 9.57
C GLN A 68 7.51 5.77 8.31
N ARG A 69 8.39 4.87 7.88
CA ARG A 69 8.10 3.95 6.78
C ARG A 69 7.30 2.79 7.36
N ARG A 70 6.20 2.43 6.70
CA ARG A 70 5.33 1.27 6.90
C ARG A 70 5.19 0.58 5.54
N ILE A 71 4.60 -0.61 5.47
CA ILE A 71 4.33 -1.29 4.20
C ILE A 71 2.94 -1.88 4.28
N ILE A 72 2.12 -1.65 3.27
CA ILE A 72 0.79 -2.24 3.10
C ILE A 72 0.78 -2.88 1.73
N THR A 73 0.47 -4.17 1.65
CA THR A 73 0.40 -4.90 0.37
C THR A 73 -0.90 -5.66 0.23
N MET A 74 -1.33 -5.82 -1.03
CA MET A 74 -2.45 -6.66 -1.41
C MET A 74 -1.96 -7.65 -2.48
N ASP A 75 -2.15 -8.96 -2.25
CA ASP A 75 -1.67 -10.05 -3.11
C ASP A 75 -0.28 -9.81 -3.73
N PRO A 76 0.75 -9.62 -2.89
CA PRO A 76 2.04 -9.18 -3.38
C PRO A 76 2.72 -10.26 -4.22
N ALA A 77 3.26 -9.87 -5.37
CA ALA A 77 4.08 -10.73 -6.22
C ALA A 77 5.51 -10.89 -5.66
N ILE A 78 5.67 -11.61 -4.54
CA ILE A 78 6.92 -11.78 -3.79
C ILE A 78 8.07 -12.33 -4.64
N GLN A 79 7.77 -13.20 -5.60
CA GLN A 79 8.75 -13.76 -6.53
C GLN A 79 9.58 -12.71 -7.29
N ARG A 80 9.12 -11.45 -7.34
CA ARG A 80 9.83 -10.37 -8.04
C ARG A 80 10.99 -9.78 -7.23
N ILE A 81 11.02 -9.98 -5.92
CA ILE A 81 12.07 -9.47 -5.03
C ILE A 81 12.99 -10.57 -4.50
N GLU A 82 12.74 -11.83 -4.89
CA GLU A 82 13.56 -12.96 -4.49
C GLU A 82 14.88 -13.01 -5.27
N PRO A 83 15.98 -13.46 -4.61
CA PRO A 83 16.08 -13.77 -3.19
C PRO A 83 16.22 -12.49 -2.34
N TRP A 84 15.33 -12.29 -1.37
CA TRP A 84 15.43 -11.17 -0.42
C TRP A 84 16.03 -11.66 0.90
N SER A 85 17.17 -11.08 1.30
CA SER A 85 17.89 -11.47 2.52
C SER A 85 18.14 -10.32 3.50
N LYS A 86 17.82 -9.08 3.12
CA LYS A 86 18.07 -7.91 3.96
C LYS A 86 16.94 -7.69 4.96
N PRO A 87 17.21 -7.21 6.18
CA PRO A 87 16.15 -6.86 7.11
C PRO A 87 15.23 -5.76 6.56
N ILE A 88 13.92 -5.92 6.72
CA ILE A 88 12.92 -4.89 6.45
C ILE A 88 12.66 -4.15 7.78
N PRO A 89 13.07 -2.87 7.89
CA PRO A 89 13.08 -2.15 9.17
C PRO A 89 11.70 -1.63 9.60
N CYS A 90 10.72 -1.66 8.72
CA CYS A 90 9.41 -1.04 8.89
C CYS A 90 8.30 -2.07 9.14
N PRO A 91 7.21 -1.68 9.82
CA PRO A 91 6.02 -2.52 9.97
C PRO A 91 5.44 -2.95 8.62
N LEU A 92 4.77 -4.11 8.58
CA LEU A 92 4.17 -4.70 7.38
C LEU A 92 2.73 -5.17 7.64
N LEU A 93 1.78 -4.67 6.87
CA LEU A 93 0.46 -5.25 6.71
C LEU A 93 0.36 -5.87 5.30
N SER A 94 -0.11 -7.10 5.22
CA SER A 94 -0.42 -7.75 3.95
C SER A 94 -1.84 -8.31 4.02
N ILE A 95 -2.72 -7.81 3.15
CA ILE A 95 -4.13 -8.22 3.06
C ILE A 95 -4.28 -9.01 1.77
N ASN A 96 -4.61 -10.28 1.86
CA ASN A 96 -4.54 -11.19 0.73
C ASN A 96 -5.89 -11.78 0.37
N SER A 97 -6.05 -12.17 -0.88
CA SER A 97 -7.19 -12.92 -1.33
C SER A 97 -7.13 -14.35 -0.80
N GLU A 98 -8.29 -14.99 -0.63
CA GLU A 98 -8.33 -16.40 -0.24
C GLU A 98 -7.53 -17.26 -1.22
N TRP A 99 -7.67 -17.00 -2.52
CA TRP A 99 -6.93 -17.73 -3.54
C TRP A 99 -5.41 -17.60 -3.36
N PHE A 100 -4.90 -16.39 -3.08
CA PHE A 100 -3.48 -16.18 -2.83
C PHE A 100 -2.99 -16.97 -1.62
N THR A 101 -3.80 -17.07 -0.55
CA THR A 101 -3.41 -17.83 0.66
C THR A 101 -3.18 -19.33 0.41
N HIS A 102 -3.70 -19.87 -0.69
CA HIS A 102 -3.51 -21.26 -1.13
C HIS A 102 -2.41 -21.42 -2.18
N ASP A 103 -1.82 -20.32 -2.67
CA ASP A 103 -0.77 -20.31 -3.69
C ASP A 103 0.63 -20.35 -3.06
N ASP A 104 1.62 -20.77 -3.85
CA ASP A 104 3.05 -20.77 -3.48
C ASP A 104 3.53 -19.36 -3.08
N GLY A 105 2.89 -18.31 -3.63
CA GLY A 105 3.13 -16.92 -3.27
C GLY A 105 2.95 -16.63 -1.78
N TYR A 106 2.01 -17.32 -1.12
CA TYR A 106 1.76 -17.15 0.31
C TYR A 106 2.91 -17.68 1.17
N ALA A 107 3.43 -18.87 0.84
CA ALA A 107 4.59 -19.43 1.53
C ALA A 107 5.83 -18.52 1.39
N ARG A 108 6.02 -17.93 0.21
CA ARG A 108 7.09 -16.94 -0.04
C ARG A 108 6.89 -15.67 0.78
N LEU A 109 5.66 -15.16 0.86
CA LEU A 109 5.32 -14.01 1.71
C LEU A 109 5.64 -14.30 3.19
N LEU A 110 5.22 -15.46 3.71
CA LEU A 110 5.50 -15.86 5.08
C LEU A 110 7.02 -15.93 5.33
N ALA A 111 7.79 -16.47 4.39
CA ALA A 111 9.25 -16.47 4.47
C ALA A 111 9.84 -15.05 4.52
N LEU A 112 9.36 -14.14 3.64
CA LEU A 112 9.78 -12.73 3.63
C LEU A 112 9.48 -12.03 4.96
N THR A 113 8.31 -12.30 5.57
CA THR A 113 7.91 -11.64 6.82
C THR A 113 8.87 -11.92 7.99
N ARG A 114 9.68 -13.00 7.92
CA ARG A 114 10.74 -13.29 8.89
C ARG A 114 11.86 -12.24 8.87
N THR A 115 12.01 -11.51 7.77
CA THR A 115 12.98 -10.41 7.65
C THR A 115 12.47 -9.08 8.20
N VAL A 116 11.17 -8.99 8.54
CA VAL A 116 10.52 -7.77 9.06
C VAL A 116 10.77 -7.63 10.55
N ARG A 117 11.37 -6.48 10.93
CA ARG A 117 11.71 -6.16 12.33
C ARG A 117 10.59 -5.47 13.12
N GLY A 118 9.65 -4.82 12.44
CA GLY A 118 8.47 -4.21 13.08
C GLY A 118 7.29 -5.16 13.23
N PRO A 119 6.16 -4.67 13.77
CA PRO A 119 4.88 -5.37 13.73
C PRO A 119 4.52 -5.82 12.32
N LYS A 120 4.02 -7.05 12.23
CA LYS A 120 3.65 -7.67 10.96
C LYS A 120 2.32 -8.39 11.06
N HIS A 121 1.45 -8.12 10.10
CA HIS A 121 0.13 -8.72 9.99
C HIS A 121 -0.03 -9.28 8.58
N VAL A 122 -0.40 -10.55 8.47
CA VAL A 122 -0.71 -11.22 7.21
C VAL A 122 -2.12 -11.75 7.32
N LEU A 123 -3.04 -11.12 6.60
CA LEU A 123 -4.48 -11.38 6.65
C LEU A 123 -4.93 -11.97 5.31
N GLY A 124 -6.01 -12.75 5.35
CA GLY A 124 -6.69 -13.28 4.16
C GLY A 124 -8.18 -12.97 4.22
N ILE A 125 -8.80 -12.58 3.10
CA ILE A 125 -10.24 -12.34 2.99
C ILE A 125 -10.88 -13.53 2.30
N ALA A 126 -11.72 -14.29 3.02
CA ALA A 126 -12.45 -15.43 2.46
C ALA A 126 -13.37 -15.02 1.28
N GLY A 127 -13.53 -15.91 0.31
CA GLY A 127 -14.38 -15.78 -0.87
C GLY A 127 -13.82 -14.84 -1.95
N THR A 128 -12.52 -14.52 -1.90
CA THR A 128 -11.89 -13.55 -2.80
C THR A 128 -10.80 -14.16 -3.68
N ILE A 129 -10.61 -13.54 -4.84
CA ILE A 129 -9.57 -13.84 -5.83
C ILE A 129 -8.65 -12.61 -6.03
N PRO A 130 -7.49 -12.73 -6.69
CA PRO A 130 -6.55 -11.60 -6.79
C PRO A 130 -7.07 -10.29 -7.35
N PRO A 131 -7.97 -10.26 -8.37
CA PRO A 131 -8.46 -8.98 -8.86
C PRO A 131 -9.53 -8.35 -7.97
N SER A 132 -9.92 -8.96 -6.84
CA SER A 132 -10.92 -8.40 -5.90
C SER A 132 -10.50 -7.05 -5.30
N PHE A 133 -9.20 -6.76 -5.29
CA PHE A 133 -8.65 -5.49 -4.79
C PHE A 133 -8.67 -4.36 -5.85
N ALA A 134 -8.97 -4.67 -7.11
CA ALA A 134 -8.92 -3.71 -8.20
C ALA A 134 -10.29 -3.12 -8.54
N ASP A 135 -10.31 -1.84 -8.90
CA ASP A 135 -11.53 -1.08 -9.26
C ASP A 135 -12.34 -1.71 -10.39
N VAL A 136 -11.71 -2.55 -11.23
CA VAL A 136 -12.40 -3.28 -12.30
C VAL A 136 -13.57 -4.13 -11.75
N PHE A 137 -13.49 -4.59 -10.50
CA PHE A 137 -14.58 -5.35 -9.87
C PHE A 137 -15.71 -4.49 -9.30
N LEU A 138 -15.52 -3.17 -9.16
CA LEU A 138 -16.62 -2.25 -8.82
C LEU A 138 -17.52 -1.96 -10.03
N ILE A 139 -16.98 -2.09 -11.23
CA ILE A 139 -17.66 -1.72 -12.49
C ILE A 139 -18.15 -2.94 -13.28
N THR A 140 -17.68 -4.14 -12.96
CA THR A 140 -18.16 -5.36 -13.63
C THR A 140 -19.51 -5.79 -13.05
N PRO A 141 -20.47 -6.18 -13.89
CA PRO A 141 -21.74 -6.74 -13.42
C PRO A 141 -21.51 -7.95 -12.51
N SER A 142 -22.31 -8.09 -11.46
CA SER A 142 -22.20 -9.18 -10.47
C SER A 142 -22.24 -10.59 -11.07
N VAL A 143 -22.94 -10.75 -12.21
CA VAL A 143 -22.99 -12.00 -12.99
C VAL A 143 -21.60 -12.41 -13.50
N VAL A 144 -20.76 -11.45 -13.89
CA VAL A 144 -19.37 -11.70 -14.31
C VAL A 144 -18.52 -12.04 -13.09
N GLY A 145 -18.73 -11.37 -11.95
CA GLY A 145 -18.06 -11.68 -10.68
C GLY A 145 -18.24 -13.15 -10.28
N GLY A 146 -19.49 -13.65 -10.29
CA GLY A 146 -19.80 -15.04 -9.99
C GLY A 146 -19.16 -16.04 -10.97
N GLN A 147 -19.03 -15.69 -12.25
CA GLN A 147 -18.35 -16.52 -13.25
C GLN A 147 -16.81 -16.55 -13.08
N THR A 148 -16.24 -15.53 -12.44
CA THR A 148 -14.80 -15.45 -12.16
C THR A 148 -14.39 -16.11 -10.84
N GLY A 149 -15.35 -16.64 -10.07
CA GLY A 149 -15.07 -17.24 -8.76
C GLY A 149 -15.05 -16.24 -7.60
N LEU A 150 -15.55 -15.02 -7.82
CA LEU A 150 -15.74 -14.03 -6.76
C LEU A 150 -17.01 -14.38 -5.97
N VAL A 151 -16.84 -14.89 -4.75
CA VAL A 151 -17.96 -15.25 -3.86
C VAL A 151 -18.34 -14.05 -2.97
N THR A 152 -17.35 -13.27 -2.56
CA THR A 152 -17.52 -12.08 -1.72
C THR A 152 -17.76 -10.84 -2.57
N SER A 153 -18.73 -10.00 -2.19
CA SER A 153 -19.01 -8.73 -2.87
C SER A 153 -17.75 -7.83 -2.90
N PRO A 154 -17.42 -7.19 -4.03
CA PRO A 154 -16.30 -6.25 -4.10
C PRO A 154 -16.37 -5.16 -3.02
N TYR A 155 -17.57 -4.65 -2.73
CA TYR A 155 -17.77 -3.64 -1.68
C TYR A 155 -17.34 -4.12 -0.29
N GLU A 156 -17.67 -5.37 0.04
CA GLU A 156 -17.27 -6.00 1.31
C GLU A 156 -15.75 -6.18 1.39
N VAL A 157 -15.11 -6.51 0.26
CA VAL A 157 -13.64 -6.60 0.19
C VAL A 157 -13.00 -5.24 0.49
N PHE A 158 -13.50 -4.16 -0.09
CA PHE A 158 -12.99 -2.82 0.17
C PHE A 158 -13.20 -2.39 1.62
N LEU A 159 -14.40 -2.59 2.18
CA LEU A 159 -14.67 -2.27 3.59
C LEU A 159 -13.69 -2.97 4.54
N ARG A 160 -13.54 -4.29 4.41
CA ARG A 160 -12.60 -5.07 5.25
C ARG A 160 -11.16 -4.64 5.05
N THR A 161 -10.80 -4.27 3.82
CA THR A 161 -9.45 -3.78 3.50
C THR A 161 -9.20 -2.45 4.20
N PHE A 162 -10.14 -1.51 4.14
CA PHE A 162 -10.04 -0.22 4.81
C PHE A 162 -9.99 -0.38 6.33
N GLU A 163 -10.88 -1.18 6.92
CA GLU A 163 -10.87 -1.46 8.36
C GLU A 163 -9.51 -2.01 8.83
N ALA A 164 -8.93 -2.95 8.09
CA ALA A 164 -7.61 -3.51 8.42
C ALA A 164 -6.49 -2.47 8.29
N VAL A 165 -6.56 -1.60 7.27
CA VAL A 165 -5.59 -0.52 7.07
C VAL A 165 -5.70 0.52 8.18
N ASP A 166 -6.91 0.98 8.50
CA ASP A 166 -7.16 1.99 9.53
C ASP A 166 -6.66 1.51 10.89
N VAL A 167 -7.04 0.28 11.29
CA VAL A 167 -6.56 -0.32 12.55
C VAL A 167 -5.03 -0.41 12.58
N PHE A 168 -4.39 -0.79 11.48
CA PHE A 168 -2.93 -0.88 11.39
C PHE A 168 -2.23 0.48 11.47
N LEU A 169 -2.85 1.52 10.91
CA LEU A 169 -2.35 2.88 10.98
C LEU A 169 -2.51 3.47 12.38
N ASP A 170 -3.63 3.19 13.06
CA ASP A 170 -3.98 3.71 14.40
C ASP A 170 -3.28 2.99 15.56
N THR A 171 -3.09 1.67 15.48
CA THR A 171 -2.38 0.94 16.55
C THR A 171 -0.93 1.37 16.67
N GLN A 172 -0.32 1.84 15.59
CA GLN A 172 1.09 2.23 15.58
C GLN A 172 1.31 3.69 15.99
N THR A 173 0.33 4.59 15.80
CA THR A 173 0.39 5.93 16.41
C THR A 173 0.26 5.86 17.94
N SER A 174 -0.58 4.95 18.44
CA SER A 174 -0.84 4.78 19.89
C SER A 174 0.33 4.15 20.68
N GLU A 175 1.11 3.25 20.09
CA GLU A 175 2.31 2.68 20.76
C GLU A 175 3.46 3.69 20.87
N GLU A 176 3.45 4.72 20.03
CA GLU A 176 4.49 5.74 19.96
C GLU A 176 4.25 6.88 20.96
N GLU A 177 2.99 7.28 21.19
CA GLU A 177 2.62 8.18 22.30
C GLU A 177 3.09 7.62 23.65
N LYS A 178 3.02 6.30 23.82
CA LYS A 178 3.50 5.61 25.02
C LYS A 178 5.02 5.53 25.13
N ARG A 179 5.76 5.57 24.02
CA ARG A 179 7.25 5.58 24.03
C ARG A 179 7.81 6.99 24.18
N GLY A 180 7.11 8.03 23.71
CA GLY A 180 7.52 9.43 23.88
C GLY A 180 7.23 10.02 25.25
N GLY A 181 6.39 9.39 26.07
CA GLY A 181 6.03 9.84 27.42
C GLY A 181 6.85 9.26 28.58
N CYS A 182 7.96 8.58 28.31
CA CYS A 182 8.83 7.98 29.34
C CYS A 182 10.18 8.70 29.55
N ASP A 183 10.41 9.83 28.86
CA ASP A 183 11.63 10.64 28.99
C ASP A 183 11.32 12.03 29.60
N GLU A 184 10.54 12.08 30.69
CA GLU A 184 10.45 13.25 31.59
C GLU A 184 10.75 12.86 33.05
#